data_AF-A0A077F3Q2-F1
#
_entry.id   AF-A0A077F3Q2-F1
#
_cell.length_a   1.000
_cell.length_b   1.000
_cell.length_c   1.000
_cell.angle_alpha   90.00
_cell.angle_beta   90.00
_cell.angle_gamma   90.00
#
_symmetry.space_group_name_H-M   'P 1'
#
loop_
_entity.id
_entity.type
_entity.pdbx_description
1 polymer ?
#
loop_
_entity_poly.entity_id
_entity_poly.type
_entity_poly.pdbx_seq_one_letter_code
_entity_poly.pdbx_strand_id
1 'polypeptide(L)' 'MNTERRYSIILERSAEVLLNNALMTQVEAFWDANDSRYFGLRIEDEHSAHARVMVTDELPEDDGE' A
#
# COMPACT_ATOMS: atom_id res chain seq x y z
N MET A 1 17.66 10.33 14.12
CA MET A 1 17.72 8.86 13.98
C MET A 1 16.70 8.48 12.92
N ASN A 2 17.16 8.12 11.71
CA ASN A 2 16.29 7.68 10.62
C ASN A 2 15.74 6.30 11.01
N THR A 3 14.52 6.24 11.52
CA THR A 3 13.79 4.98 11.58
C THR A 3 13.55 4.55 10.13
N GLU A 4 14.42 3.69 9.61
CA GLU A 4 14.23 3.01 8.32
C GLU A 4 13.01 2.08 8.44
N ARG A 5 11.83 2.70 8.51
CA ARG A 5 10.57 2.00 8.60
C ARG A 5 10.39 1.25 7.28
N ARG A 6 10.13 -0.04 7.42
CA ARG A 6 9.90 -0.92 6.28
C ARG A 6 8.41 -0.98 6.01
N TYR A 7 8.07 -1.02 4.74
CA TYR A 7 6.69 -1.05 4.28
C TYR A 7 6.49 -2.29 3.42
N SER A 8 5.34 -2.94 3.58
CA SER A 8 4.89 -3.98 2.67
C SER A 8 3.52 -3.63 2.14
N ILE A 9 3.36 -3.64 0.82
CA ILE A 9 2.09 -3.40 0.13
C ILE A 9 1.43 -4.75 -0.16
N ILE A 10 0.20 -4.91 0.29
CA ILE A 10 -0.56 -6.14 0.23
C ILE A 10 -1.91 -5.86 -0.42
N LEU A 11 -2.27 -6.63 -1.44
CA LEU A 11 -3.59 -6.58 -2.06
C LEU A 11 -4.61 -7.24 -1.14
N GLU A 12 -5.59 -6.49 -0.65
CA GLU A 12 -6.60 -6.94 0.31
C GLU A 12 -7.39 -8.14 -0.22
N ARG A 13 -7.82 -8.07 -1.49
CA ARG A 13 -8.64 -9.10 -2.15
C ARG A 13 -8.00 -10.48 -2.17
N SER A 14 -6.70 -10.55 -2.45
CA SER A 14 -5.98 -11.82 -2.67
C SER A 14 -4.94 -12.11 -1.60
N ALA A 15 -4.77 -11.21 -0.62
CA ALA A 15 -3.63 -11.17 0.29
C ALA A 15 -2.27 -11.28 -0.44
N GLU A 16 -2.20 -10.80 -1.69
CA GLU A 16 -0.99 -10.87 -2.50
C GLU A 16 -0.01 -9.78 -2.09
N VAL A 17 1.25 -10.13 -1.90
CA VAL A 17 2.29 -9.15 -1.54
C VAL A 17 2.86 -8.53 -2.81
N LEU A 18 2.44 -7.29 -3.08
CA LEU A 18 2.89 -6.50 -4.24
C LEU A 18 4.28 -5.91 -4.03
N LEU A 19 4.56 -5.50 -2.79
CA LEU A 19 5.84 -4.93 -2.39
C LEU A 19 6.19 -5.41 -0.99
N ASN A 20 7.42 -5.86 -0.76
CA ASN A 20 7.83 -6.38 0.55
C ASN A 20 9.12 -5.73 1.05
N ASN A 21 9.15 -5.34 2.32
CA ASN A 21 10.32 -4.79 3.00
C ASN A 21 10.93 -3.55 2.30
N ALA A 22 10.06 -2.74 1.69
CA ALA A 22 10.42 -1.57 0.92
C ALA A 22 10.59 -0.33 1.81
N LEU A 23 11.37 0.63 1.33
CA LEU A 23 11.48 1.95 1.93
C LEU A 23 10.35 2.87 1.43
N MET A 24 10.11 3.97 2.14
CA MET A 24 9.10 4.99 1.77
C MET A 24 9.24 5.42 0.30
N THR A 25 10.45 5.72 -0.17
CA THR A 25 10.71 6.09 -1.57
C THR A 25 10.31 5.01 -2.58
N GLN A 26 10.45 3.73 -2.24
CA GLN A 26 10.02 2.64 -3.11
C GLN A 26 8.50 2.47 -3.10
N VAL A 27 7.86 2.70 -1.95
CA VAL A 27 6.39 2.75 -1.84
C VAL A 27 5.85 3.88 -2.69
N GLU A 28 6.44 5.07 -2.63
CA GLU A 28 6.06 6.23 -3.45
C GLU A 28 6.21 5.94 -4.95
N ALA A 29 7.34 5.35 -5.38
CA ALA A 29 7.54 4.99 -6.78
C ALA A 29 6.59 3.87 -7.26
N PHE A 30 6.27 2.91 -6.39
CA PHE A 30 5.27 1.89 -6.69
C PHE A 30 3.88 2.52 -6.86
N TRP A 31 3.52 3.44 -5.96
CA TRP A 31 2.26 4.16 -6.05
C TRP A 31 2.17 5.03 -7.28
N ASP A 32 3.20 5.82 -7.60
CA ASP A 32 3.24 6.63 -8.83
C ASP A 32 3.00 5.79 -10.10
N ALA A 33 3.52 4.56 -10.14
CA ALA A 33 3.33 3.66 -11.26
C ALA A 33 1.99 2.88 -11.26
N ASN A 34 1.30 2.77 -10.11
CA ASN A 34 0.12 1.94 -9.94
C ASN A 34 -1.09 2.66 -9.30
N ASP A 35 -1.05 3.99 -9.18
CA ASP A 35 -2.12 4.82 -8.59
C ASP A 35 -3.46 4.62 -9.31
N SER A 36 -3.37 4.32 -10.61
CA SER A 36 -4.51 4.08 -11.49
C SER A 36 -5.08 2.65 -11.36
N ARG A 37 -4.39 1.73 -10.67
CA ARG A 37 -4.77 0.32 -10.55
C ARG A 37 -5.17 -0.08 -9.14
N TYR A 38 -4.52 0.51 -8.12
CA TYR A 38 -4.80 0.20 -6.73
C TYR A 38 -5.36 1.44 -6.02
N PHE A 39 -6.34 1.22 -5.17
CA PHE A 39 -7.08 2.22 -4.42
C PHE A 39 -7.16 1.81 -2.94
N GLY A 40 -7.75 2.68 -2.10
CA GLY A 40 -8.05 2.33 -0.70
C GLY A 40 -6.81 2.04 0.16
N LEU A 41 -5.88 2.99 0.25
CA LEU A 41 -4.66 2.86 1.03
C LEU A 41 -4.98 2.81 2.54
N ARG A 42 -4.83 1.63 3.16
CA ARG A 42 -4.98 1.43 4.60
C ARG A 42 -3.67 0.97 5.21
N ILE A 43 -3.14 1.72 6.17
CA ILE A 43 -1.92 1.35 6.88
C ILE A 43 -2.30 0.59 8.15
N GLU A 44 -1.88 -0.66 8.24
CA GLU A 44 -1.81 -1.40 9.49
C GLU A 44 -0.43 -1.22 10.13
N ASP A 45 -0.41 -1.24 11.47
CA ASP A 45 0.82 -1.21 12.26
C ASP A 45 1.69 0.06 12.06
N GLU A 46 1.05 1.24 11.97
CA GLU A 46 1.74 2.54 11.83
C GLU A 46 2.71 2.85 12.99
N HIS A 47 2.52 2.24 14.16
CA HIS A 47 3.42 2.40 15.30
C HIS A 47 4.62 1.43 15.32
N SER A 48 4.63 0.41 14.44
CA SER A 48 5.70 -0.59 14.38
C SER A 48 6.85 -0.17 13.45
N ALA A 49 7.99 -0.87 13.58
CA ALA A 49 9.13 -0.73 12.67
C ALA A 49 8.82 -1.23 11.24
N HIS A 50 7.78 -2.03 11.10
CA HIS A 50 7.28 -2.57 9.84
C HIS A 50 5.79 -2.23 9.69
N ALA A 51 5.46 -1.33 8.76
CA ALA A 51 4.09 -0.97 8.43
C ALA A 51 3.58 -1.81 7.25
N ARG A 52 2.32 -2.24 7.33
CA ARG A 52 1.66 -2.98 6.25
C ARG A 52 0.66 -2.06 5.59
N VAL A 53 0.74 -1.92 4.28
CA VAL A 53 -0.15 -1.09 3.47
C VAL A 53 -1.08 -2.03 2.73
N MET A 54 -2.33 -2.11 3.17
CA MET A 54 -3.38 -2.81 2.43
C MET A 54 -3.91 -1.90 1.32
N VAL A 55 -4.11 -2.48 0.14
CA VAL A 55 -4.63 -1.81 -1.05
C VAL A 55 -5.69 -2.68 -1.71
N THR A 56 -6.62 -2.09 -2.45
CA THR A 56 -7.64 -2.81 -3.24
C THR A 56 -7.49 -2.52 -4.72
N ASP A 57 -7.70 -3.51 -5.59
CA ASP A 57 -7.80 -3.33 -7.06
C ASP A 57 -9.23 -3.01 -7.53
N GLU A 58 -10.17 -3.01 -6.60
CA GLU A 58 -11.55 -2.62 -6.87
C GLU A 58 -11.66 -1.10 -6.76
N LEU A 59 -12.00 -0.44 -7.85
CA LEU A 59 -12.53 0.92 -7.78
C LEU A 59 -13.72 0.86 -6.82
N PRO A 60 -13.85 1.76 -5.82
CA PRO A 60 -15.13 1.90 -5.15
C PRO A 60 -16.16 2.02 -6.28
N GLU A 61 -17.21 1.19 -6.27
CA GLU A 61 -18.31 1.36 -7.21
C GLU A 61 -18.69 2.84 -7.12
N ASP A 62 -18.26 3.60 -8.13
CA ASP A 62 -18.60 4.99 -8.28
C ASP A 62 -20.11 4.89 -8.52
N ASP A 63 -20.87 5.13 -7.45
CA ASP A 63 -22.32 5.31 -7.47
C ASP A 63 -22.54 6.58 -8.32
N GLY A 64 -22.32 6.41 -9.62
CA GLY A 64 -22.57 7.41 -10.64
C GLY A 64 -24.07 7.59 -10.70
N GLU A 65 -24.48 8.70 -10.08
CA GLU A 65 -25.81 9.32 -10.03
C GLU A 65 -26.87 8.86 -11.07
#